data_AF-A0A7W1MSY3-F1
#
_entry.id   AF-A0A7W1MSY3-F1
#
_cell.length_a   1.000
_cell.length_b   1.000
_cell.length_c   1.000
_cell.angle_alpha   90.00
_cell.angle_beta   90.00
_cell.angle_gamma   90.00
#
_symmetry.space_group_name_H-M   'P 1'
#
loop_
_entity.id
_entity.type
_entity.pdbx_description
1 polymer ?
#
loop_
_entity_poly.entity_id
_entity_poly.type
_entity_poly.pdbx_seq_one_letter_code
_entity_poly.pdbx_strand_id
1 'polypeptide(L)'
;MRARFGARGIVPYWSAATLPKAVVGLSGPYDLSSRQGDNPDDVQVLAADVDNYTNTNEDPPGYTYQYSVSPVALVAAATAIPPIRLYATQLDPVPHQQAEEMRDALRDHGGIDYIEYTMQNSSPLHAFEYWHTLNPTTGKYVSTEVIDFFKSHLP
;
A
#
# COMPACT_ATOMS: atom_id res chain seq x y z
N MET A 1 -25.81 -15.85 -6.46
CA MET A 1 -25.95 -15.88 -4.98
C MET A 1 -25.58 -14.49 -4.48
N ARG A 2 -26.53 -13.67 -4.00
CA ARG A 2 -26.24 -12.28 -3.61
C ARG A 2 -25.43 -12.28 -2.31
N ALA A 3 -24.18 -11.81 -2.35
CA ALA A 3 -23.42 -11.52 -1.14
C ALA A 3 -24.19 -10.48 -0.32
N ARG A 4 -24.64 -10.88 0.87
CA ARG A 4 -25.11 -9.94 1.88
C ARG A 4 -23.87 -9.23 2.39
N PHE A 5 -23.73 -7.94 2.12
CA PHE A 5 -22.76 -7.08 2.82
C PHE A 5 -23.22 -6.96 4.29
N GLY A 6 -22.95 -7.99 5.07
CA GLY A 6 -23.25 -8.08 6.48
C GLY A 6 -22.09 -7.52 7.28
N ALA A 7 -22.37 -6.44 8.02
CA ALA A 7 -21.53 -5.80 9.04
C ALA A 7 -20.15 -5.29 8.56
N ARG A 8 -19.93 -3.98 8.72
CA ARG A 8 -18.56 -3.43 8.86
C ARG A 8 -17.86 -4.28 9.92
N GLY A 9 -16.79 -4.98 9.56
CA GLY A 9 -15.97 -5.69 10.54
C GLY A 9 -15.51 -4.70 11.61
N ILE A 10 -16.00 -4.86 12.84
CA ILE A 10 -15.53 -4.07 13.97
C ILE A 10 -14.25 -4.77 14.42
N VAL A 11 -13.09 -4.24 14.03
CA VAL A 11 -11.83 -4.66 14.62
C VAL A 11 -11.84 -4.15 16.07
N PRO A 12 -11.74 -5.03 17.09
CA PRO A 12 -11.72 -4.59 18.48
C PRO A 12 -10.67 -3.50 18.68
N TYR A 13 -11.04 -2.43 19.40
CA TYR A 13 -10.19 -1.26 19.70
C TYR A 13 -9.92 -0.28 18.54
N TRP A 14 -10.39 -0.57 17.31
CA TRP A 14 -10.41 0.41 16.22
C TRP A 14 -11.67 1.26 16.29
N SER A 15 -11.50 2.55 16.57
CA SER A 15 -12.57 3.54 16.58
C SER A 15 -12.06 4.83 15.95
N ALA A 16 -12.97 5.71 15.53
CA ALA A 16 -12.59 7.06 15.08
C ALA A 16 -11.85 7.86 16.18
N ALA A 17 -11.98 7.47 17.45
CA ALA A 17 -11.23 8.05 18.57
C ALA A 17 -9.80 7.48 18.72
N THR A 18 -9.47 6.39 18.01
CA THR A 18 -8.18 5.67 18.07
C THR A 18 -7.58 5.49 16.67
N LEU A 19 -7.63 6.55 15.84
CA LEU A 19 -6.95 6.54 14.54
C LEU A 19 -5.43 6.38 14.71
N PRO A 20 -4.76 5.61 13.83
CA PRO A 20 -3.31 5.54 13.78
C PRO A 20 -2.70 6.94 13.69
N LYS A 21 -1.59 7.18 14.40
CA LYS A 21 -0.88 8.47 14.37
C LYS A 21 0.05 8.62 13.18
N ALA A 22 0.50 7.49 12.63
CA ALA A 22 1.33 7.39 11.45
C ALA A 22 1.21 5.98 10.88
N VAL A 23 1.42 5.81 9.57
CA VAL A 23 1.34 4.52 8.88
C VAL A 23 2.60 4.30 8.04
N VAL A 24 3.11 3.07 8.02
CA VAL A 24 4.17 2.66 7.10
C VAL A 24 3.68 1.47 6.30
N GLY A 25 3.77 1.57 4.97
CA GLY A 25 3.55 0.48 4.04
C GLY A 25 4.90 -0.04 3.53
N LEU A 26 5.05 -1.38 3.48
CA LEU A 26 6.23 -2.07 2.98
C LEU A 26 5.76 -3.03 1.87
N SER A 27 5.89 -2.64 0.61
CA SER A 27 5.45 -3.43 -0.55
C SER A 27 3.97 -3.81 -0.51
N GLY A 28 3.12 -2.82 -0.27
CA GLY A 28 1.68 -3.03 -0.18
C GLY A 28 0.99 -3.04 -1.54
N PRO A 29 -0.06 -3.88 -1.74
CA PRO A 29 -1.02 -3.69 -2.81
C PRO A 29 -2.01 -2.58 -2.41
N TYR A 30 -2.08 -1.51 -3.21
CA TYR A 30 -2.92 -0.34 -2.94
C TYR A 30 -4.01 -0.10 -3.99
N ASP A 31 -3.79 -0.52 -5.24
CA ASP A 31 -4.79 -0.58 -6.30
C ASP A 31 -4.94 -2.02 -6.80
N LEU A 32 -6.00 -2.68 -6.34
CA LEU A 32 -6.35 -4.06 -6.68
C LEU A 32 -6.82 -4.18 -8.14
N SER A 33 -7.21 -3.07 -8.77
CA SER A 33 -7.60 -3.05 -10.18
C SER A 33 -6.42 -2.77 -11.12
N SER A 34 -5.31 -2.25 -10.59
CA SER A 34 -4.15 -1.91 -11.40
C SER A 34 -3.52 -3.16 -12.00
N ARG A 35 -3.06 -3.00 -13.24
CA ARG A 35 -2.29 -3.98 -14.00
C ARG A 35 -1.02 -3.32 -14.56
N GLN A 36 -0.49 -2.34 -13.82
CA GLN A 36 0.74 -1.64 -14.15
C GLN A 36 1.92 -2.26 -13.43
N GLY A 37 3.06 -2.36 -14.12
CA GLY A 37 4.31 -2.88 -13.57
C GLY A 37 5.39 -2.96 -14.64
N ASP A 38 6.66 -2.84 -14.22
CA ASP A 38 7.81 -2.96 -15.12
C ASP A 38 7.97 -4.40 -15.66
N ASN A 39 7.62 -5.39 -14.83
CA ASN A 39 7.66 -6.81 -15.18
C ASN A 39 6.25 -7.37 -15.40
N PRO A 40 5.91 -7.79 -16.64
CA PRO A 40 4.59 -8.36 -16.94
C PRO A 40 4.24 -9.62 -16.14
N ASP A 41 5.22 -10.44 -15.74
CA ASP A 41 4.97 -11.67 -15.00
C ASP A 41 4.50 -11.36 -13.57
N ASP A 42 5.12 -10.39 -12.90
CA ASP A 42 4.73 -9.95 -11.55
C ASP A 42 3.33 -9.34 -11.56
N VAL A 43 3.00 -8.57 -12.60
CA VAL A 43 1.64 -8.03 -12.81
C VAL A 43 0.61 -9.14 -12.94
N GLN A 44 0.91 -10.20 -13.70
CA GLN A 44 0.00 -11.33 -13.86
C GLN A 44 -0.20 -12.12 -12.56
N VAL A 45 0.86 -12.32 -11.79
CA VAL A 45 0.79 -13.00 -10.49
C VAL A 45 -0.07 -12.21 -9.51
N LEU A 46 0.19 -10.90 -9.35
CA LEU A 46 -0.62 -10.05 -8.49
C LEU A 46 -2.08 -10.03 -8.93
N ALA A 47 -2.34 -9.94 -10.24
CA ALA A 47 -3.69 -9.98 -10.80
C ALA A 47 -4.43 -11.27 -10.41
N ALA A 48 -3.78 -12.43 -10.58
CA ALA A 48 -4.35 -13.73 -10.25
C ALA A 48 -4.63 -13.87 -8.74
N ASP A 49 -3.72 -13.36 -7.90
CA ASP A 49 -3.92 -13.34 -6.46
C ASP A 49 -5.13 -12.46 -6.09
N VAL A 50 -5.22 -11.24 -6.62
CA VAL A 50 -6.36 -10.36 -6.37
C VAL A 50 -7.65 -11.01 -6.82
N ASP A 51 -7.71 -11.55 -8.04
CA ASP A 51 -8.90 -12.20 -8.60
C ASP A 51 -9.38 -13.35 -7.70
N ASN A 52 -8.45 -14.14 -7.16
CA ASN A 52 -8.72 -15.19 -6.19
C ASN A 52 -9.21 -14.63 -4.83
N TYR A 53 -8.59 -13.58 -4.31
CA TYR A 53 -8.95 -12.97 -3.02
C TYR A 53 -10.30 -12.25 -3.05
N THR A 54 -10.63 -11.58 -4.16
CA THR A 54 -11.89 -10.84 -4.31
C THR A 54 -13.01 -11.72 -4.86
N ASN A 55 -12.69 -12.93 -5.35
CA ASN A 55 -13.61 -13.85 -6.01
C ASN A 55 -14.41 -13.16 -7.12
N THR A 56 -13.77 -12.23 -7.84
CA THR A 56 -14.39 -11.41 -8.89
C THR A 56 -13.94 -11.84 -10.28
N ASN A 57 -14.04 -13.14 -10.55
CA ASN A 57 -13.86 -13.71 -11.89
C ASN A 57 -15.08 -13.48 -12.81
N GLU A 58 -15.87 -12.43 -12.58
CA GLU A 58 -17.11 -12.18 -13.30
C GLU A 58 -16.98 -11.07 -14.36
N ASP A 59 -17.67 -11.28 -15.47
CA ASP A 59 -18.01 -10.30 -16.52
C ASP A 59 -19.45 -9.80 -16.23
N PRO A 60 -19.72 -8.49 -16.00
CA PRO A 60 -18.90 -7.31 -16.30
C PRO A 60 -17.87 -6.97 -15.19
N PRO A 61 -16.83 -6.18 -15.52
CA PRO A 61 -15.48 -6.43 -15.04
C PRO A 61 -15.31 -6.26 -13.52
N GLY A 62 -14.82 -7.33 -12.89
CA GLY A 62 -14.35 -7.35 -11.51
C GLY A 62 -13.44 -6.17 -11.13
N TYR A 63 -12.76 -5.57 -12.10
CA TYR A 63 -11.95 -4.35 -11.94
C TYR A 63 -12.66 -3.19 -11.25
N THR A 64 -13.93 -2.90 -11.58
CA THR A 64 -14.64 -1.79 -10.93
C THR A 64 -14.87 -2.09 -9.44
N TYR A 65 -15.19 -3.33 -9.12
CA TYR A 65 -15.31 -3.77 -7.73
C TYR A 65 -13.96 -3.75 -7.02
N GLN A 66 -12.92 -4.32 -7.63
CA GLN A 66 -11.54 -4.30 -7.12
C GLN A 66 -11.08 -2.87 -6.81
N TYR A 67 -11.29 -1.93 -7.74
CA TYR A 67 -10.99 -0.52 -7.52
C TYR A 67 -11.79 0.05 -6.35
N SER A 68 -13.11 -0.18 -6.29
CA SER A 68 -13.98 0.37 -5.24
C SER A 68 -13.60 -0.05 -3.82
N VAL A 69 -12.89 -1.17 -3.67
CA VAL A 69 -12.39 -1.68 -2.38
C VAL A 69 -10.89 -1.48 -2.19
N SER A 70 -10.21 -0.87 -3.18
CA SER A 70 -8.78 -0.57 -3.13
C SER A 70 -8.48 0.61 -2.21
N PRO A 71 -7.38 0.56 -1.43
CA PRO A 71 -6.89 1.71 -0.66
C PRO A 71 -6.87 3.03 -1.44
N VAL A 72 -6.39 3.04 -2.70
CA VAL A 72 -6.34 4.28 -3.52
C VAL A 72 -7.72 4.93 -3.73
N ALA A 73 -8.78 4.15 -3.88
CA ALA A 73 -10.14 4.67 -4.08
C ALA A 73 -10.74 5.24 -2.80
N LEU A 74 -10.30 4.75 -1.63
CA LEU A 74 -10.80 5.19 -0.33
C LEU A 74 -10.18 6.52 0.13
N VAL A 75 -9.02 6.89 -0.43
CA VAL A 75 -8.33 8.16 -0.12
C VAL A 75 -9.22 9.36 -0.40
N ALA A 76 -9.91 9.39 -1.55
CA ALA A 76 -10.76 10.53 -1.94
C ALA A 76 -11.90 10.82 -0.94
N ALA A 77 -12.38 9.81 -0.22
CA ALA A 77 -13.46 9.93 0.75
C ALA A 77 -12.98 10.08 2.21
N ALA A 78 -11.67 10.04 2.45
CA ALA A 78 -11.11 10.17 3.78
C ALA A 78 -11.32 11.59 4.33
N THR A 79 -11.68 11.71 5.60
CA THR A 79 -11.83 13.02 6.28
C THR A 79 -10.58 13.42 7.06
N ALA A 80 -9.68 12.45 7.29
CA ALA A 80 -8.41 12.63 7.95
C ALA A 80 -7.50 11.48 7.52
N ILE A 81 -6.30 11.81 7.06
CA ILE A 81 -5.27 10.84 6.68
C ILE A 81 -4.06 11.07 7.59
N PRO A 82 -3.60 10.07 8.34
CA PRO A 82 -2.38 10.21 9.13
C PRO A 82 -1.17 10.32 8.19
N PRO A 83 -0.02 10.85 8.65
CA PRO A 83 1.22 10.78 7.89
C PRO A 83 1.54 9.34 7.46
N ILE A 84 1.96 9.15 6.20
CA ILE A 84 2.21 7.83 5.60
C ILE A 84 3.60 7.79 4.95
N ARG A 85 4.39 6.77 5.24
CA ARG A 85 5.57 6.40 4.42
C ARG A 85 5.33 5.11 3.67
N LEU A 86 5.75 5.07 2.40
CA LEU A 86 5.56 3.95 1.50
C LEU A 86 6.93 3.47 1.00
N TYR A 87 7.31 2.26 1.36
CA TYR A 87 8.52 1.62 0.84
C TYR A 87 8.11 0.58 -0.19
N ALA A 88 8.82 0.57 -1.32
CA ALA A 88 8.69 -0.43 -2.38
C ALA A 88 10.07 -0.70 -2.97
N THR A 89 10.27 -1.83 -3.61
CA THR A 89 11.54 -2.15 -4.29
C THR A 89 11.28 -2.37 -5.77
N GLN A 90 12.27 -2.07 -6.62
CA GLN A 90 12.03 -2.02 -8.06
C GLN A 90 11.68 -3.40 -8.65
N LEU A 91 12.29 -4.45 -8.11
CA LEU A 91 12.16 -5.83 -8.58
C LEU A 91 11.20 -6.66 -7.73
N ASP A 92 10.43 -6.02 -6.86
CA ASP A 92 9.44 -6.67 -6.01
C ASP A 92 8.34 -7.36 -6.84
N PRO A 93 7.92 -8.61 -6.50
CA PRO A 93 6.75 -9.24 -7.08
C PRO A 93 5.44 -8.46 -6.88
N VAL A 94 5.36 -7.58 -5.88
CA VAL A 94 4.34 -6.53 -5.79
C VAL A 94 4.89 -5.28 -6.50
N PRO A 95 4.42 -4.93 -7.72
CA PRO A 95 5.00 -3.85 -8.49
C PRO A 95 5.05 -2.53 -7.71
N HIS A 96 6.19 -1.85 -7.75
CA HIS A 96 6.38 -0.57 -7.04
C HIS A 96 5.39 0.51 -7.48
N GLN A 97 4.84 0.39 -8.69
CA GLN A 97 3.73 1.20 -9.21
C GLN A 97 2.53 1.25 -8.26
N GLN A 98 2.28 0.20 -7.47
CA GLN A 98 1.25 0.22 -6.43
C GLN A 98 1.49 1.35 -5.43
N ALA A 99 2.73 1.53 -4.97
CA ALA A 99 3.09 2.60 -4.05
C ALA A 99 3.03 3.98 -4.74
N GLU A 100 3.37 4.06 -6.03
CA GLU A 100 3.24 5.29 -6.83
C GLU A 100 1.78 5.72 -7.00
N GLU A 101 0.88 4.80 -7.29
CA GLU A 101 -0.57 5.04 -7.43
C GLU A 101 -1.16 5.53 -6.10
N MET A 102 -0.76 4.94 -4.97
CA MET A 102 -1.16 5.40 -3.64
C MET A 102 -0.60 6.78 -3.30
N ARG A 103 0.68 7.03 -3.61
CA ARG A 103 1.30 8.35 -3.46
C ARG A 103 0.53 9.40 -4.24
N ASP A 104 0.16 9.10 -5.47
CA ASP A 104 -0.58 10.03 -6.33
C ASP A 104 -1.98 10.29 -5.79
N ALA A 105 -2.70 9.27 -5.32
CA ALA A 105 -4.00 9.45 -4.65
C ALA A 105 -3.90 10.32 -3.38
N LEU A 106 -2.88 10.09 -2.54
CA LEU A 106 -2.63 10.88 -1.33
C LEU A 106 -2.28 12.34 -1.64
N ARG A 107 -1.41 12.55 -2.64
CA ARG A 107 -1.04 13.88 -3.12
C ARG A 107 -2.26 14.66 -3.60
N ASP A 108 -3.11 14.02 -4.39
CA ASP A 108 -4.32 14.65 -4.96
C ASP A 108 -5.38 14.98 -3.89
N HIS A 109 -5.37 14.27 -2.75
CA HIS A 109 -6.25 14.53 -1.60
C HIS A 109 -5.74 15.64 -0.64
N GLY A 110 -4.52 16.14 -0.82
CA GLY A 110 -4.03 17.33 -0.09
C GLY A 110 -3.19 17.08 1.17
N GLY A 111 -2.54 15.91 1.32
CA GLY A 111 -1.58 15.69 2.41
C GLY A 111 -0.86 14.33 2.36
N ILE A 112 0.30 14.05 2.98
CA ILE A 112 1.42 14.77 3.63
C ILE A 112 2.63 13.79 3.58
N ASP A 113 3.87 14.31 3.51
CA ASP A 113 5.18 13.68 3.82
C ASP A 113 5.33 12.18 3.46
N TYR A 114 5.41 11.91 2.14
CA TYR A 114 5.76 10.60 1.63
C TYR A 114 7.26 10.53 1.34
N ILE A 115 7.87 9.38 1.66
CA ILE A 115 9.16 8.99 1.11
C ILE A 115 8.89 7.69 0.39
N GLU A 116 9.00 7.73 -0.93
CA GLU A 116 9.13 6.53 -1.74
C GLU A 116 10.62 6.21 -1.80
N TYR A 117 10.99 5.06 -1.25
CA TYR A 117 12.35 4.58 -1.36
C TYR A 117 12.37 3.32 -2.22
N THR A 118 12.46 3.52 -3.53
CA THR A 118 12.78 2.45 -4.48
C THR A 118 14.23 2.07 -4.26
N MET A 119 14.48 1.03 -3.47
CA MET A 119 15.81 0.45 -3.38
C MET A 119 16.22 -0.02 -4.77
N GLN A 120 17.31 0.55 -5.30
CA GLN A 120 17.99 -0.01 -6.46
C GLN A 120 18.77 -1.24 -6.00
N ASN A 121 18.06 -2.35 -5.83
CA ASN A 121 18.63 -3.64 -5.49
C ASN A 121 18.43 -4.61 -6.65
N SER A 122 19.44 -5.44 -6.92
CA SER A 122 19.39 -6.47 -7.97
C SER A 122 18.63 -7.72 -7.54
N SER A 123 17.72 -7.61 -6.57
CA SER A 123 17.12 -8.74 -5.88
C SER A 123 15.61 -8.54 -5.74
N PRO A 124 14.79 -9.56 -6.04
CA PRO A 124 13.34 -9.44 -6.11
C PRO A 124 12.65 -9.61 -4.75
N LEU A 125 13.22 -9.05 -3.68
CA LEU A 125 12.67 -9.22 -2.34
C LEU A 125 11.69 -8.10 -2.00
N HIS A 126 10.75 -8.41 -1.12
CA HIS A 126 9.83 -7.41 -0.60
C HIS A 126 10.54 -6.36 0.27
N ALA A 127 9.99 -5.15 0.37
CA ALA A 127 10.58 -4.05 1.13
C ALA A 127 10.84 -4.40 2.61
N PHE A 128 10.01 -5.26 3.22
CA PHE A 128 10.22 -5.70 4.61
C PHE A 128 11.47 -6.57 4.78
N GLU A 129 11.96 -7.23 3.74
CA GLU A 129 13.19 -8.03 3.80
C GLU A 129 14.44 -7.15 3.94
N TYR A 130 14.31 -5.87 3.61
CA TYR A 130 15.37 -4.87 3.74
C TYR A 130 15.31 -4.10 5.06
N TRP A 131 14.56 -4.59 6.06
CA TRP A 131 14.43 -3.98 7.38
C TRP A 131 15.79 -3.63 8.04
N HIS A 132 16.79 -4.47 7.79
CA HIS A 132 18.16 -4.31 8.31
C HIS A 132 19.17 -3.80 7.26
N THR A 133 18.70 -3.34 6.10
CA THR A 133 19.57 -2.79 5.05
C THR A 133 19.86 -1.33 5.31
N LEU A 134 21.12 -0.94 5.12
CA LEU A 134 21.56 0.44 5.20
C LEU A 134 21.07 1.21 3.96
N ASN A 135 20.31 2.27 4.18
CA ASN A 135 19.99 3.25 3.16
C ASN A 135 21.22 4.17 2.98
N PRO A 136 21.94 4.11 1.84
CA PRO A 136 23.14 4.90 1.64
C PRO A 136 22.86 6.40 1.52
N THR A 137 21.62 6.79 1.17
CA THR A 137 21.23 8.20 1.05
C THR A 137 21.07 8.84 2.42
N THR A 138 20.49 8.13 3.39
CA THR A 138 20.22 8.67 4.73
C THR A 138 21.24 8.23 5.78
N GLY A 139 22.07 7.24 5.47
CA GLY A 139 23.05 6.67 6.40
C GLY A 139 22.41 5.87 7.56
N LYS A 140 21.13 5.51 7.43
CA LYS A 140 20.35 4.79 8.45
C LYS A 140 19.87 3.45 7.93
N TYR A 141 19.66 2.49 8.82
CA TYR A 141 18.92 1.28 8.48
C TYR A 141 17.45 1.60 8.24
N VAL A 142 16.80 0.92 7.31
CA VAL A 142 15.35 1.10 7.02
C VAL A 142 14.52 1.02 8.30
N SER A 143 14.80 0.05 9.17
CA SER A 143 14.18 -0.07 10.50
C SER A 143 14.33 1.17 11.36
N THR A 144 15.52 1.78 11.40
CA THR A 144 15.76 3.03 12.14
C THR A 144 14.95 4.18 11.53
N GLU A 145 14.86 4.28 10.21
CA GLU A 145 14.06 5.31 9.54
C GLU A 145 12.57 5.20 9.87
N VAL A 146 12.06 3.97 9.89
CA VAL A 146 10.67 3.65 10.25
C VAL A 146 10.40 3.92 11.73
N ILE A 147 11.31 3.52 12.62
CA ILE A 147 11.19 3.80 14.06
C ILE A 147 11.23 5.31 14.34
N ASP A 148 12.14 6.04 13.69
CA ASP A 148 12.26 7.48 13.84
C ASP A 148 11.01 8.19 13.32
N PHE A 149 10.43 7.71 12.20
CA PHE A 149 9.15 8.21 11.70
C PHE A 149 8.03 8.03 12.71
N PHE A 150 7.88 6.85 13.29
CA PHE A 150 6.84 6.64 14.29
C PHE A 150 7.09 7.53 15.51
N LYS A 151 8.32 7.61 16.01
CA LYS A 151 8.68 8.47 17.15
C LYS A 151 8.40 9.95 16.91
N SER A 152 8.59 10.46 15.69
CA SER A 152 8.30 11.86 15.38
C SER A 152 6.79 12.19 15.36
N HIS A 153 5.94 11.17 15.41
CA HIS A 153 4.47 11.29 15.43
C HIS A 153 3.84 10.76 16.73
N LEU A 154 4.67 10.40 17.72
CA LEU A 154 4.23 10.14 19.09
C LEU A 154 4.17 11.48 19.86
N PRO A 155 3.25 11.61 20.84
CA PRO A 155 3.15 12.79 21.70
C PRO A 155 4.35 12.98 22.64
#